data_AF-A0A318R184-F1
#
_entry.id   AF-A0A318R184-F1
#
_cell.length_a   1.000
_cell.length_b   1.000
_cell.length_c   1.000
_cell.angle_alpha   90.00
_cell.angle_beta   90.00
_cell.angle_gamma   90.00
#
_symmetry.space_group_name_H-M   'P 1'
#
loop_
_entity.id
_entity.type
_entity.pdbx_description
1 polymer ?
#
loop_
_entity_poly.entity_id
_entity_poly.type
_entity_poly.pdbx_seq_one_letter_code
_entity_poly.pdbx_strand_id
1 'polypeptide(L)'
;MDKKKESSPSKFSVPPFASDDEIWIKILEVLTPSEQLEASRSKSEFNDPYMGGKEIIVKRSDQSDIAVALLSEVTADGDEWAIYREL
;
A
#
# COMPACT_ATOMS: atom_id res chain seq x y z
N MET A 1 -27.03 15.76 -7.77
CA MET A 1 -25.99 14.90 -8.39
C MET A 1 -24.78 14.96 -7.47
N ASP A 2 -24.79 14.10 -6.47
CA ASP A 2 -23.69 13.93 -5.54
C ASP A 2 -22.48 13.46 -6.33
N LYS A 3 -21.46 14.32 -6.41
CA LYS A 3 -20.15 13.93 -6.93
C LYS A 3 -19.68 12.79 -6.02
N LYS A 4 -19.69 11.56 -6.55
CA LYS A 4 -18.95 10.45 -5.95
C LYS A 4 -17.57 11.00 -5.60
N LYS A 5 -17.23 11.04 -4.31
CA LYS A 5 -15.85 11.19 -3.87
C LYS A 5 -15.12 10.02 -4.52
N GLU A 6 -14.51 10.25 -5.68
CA GLU A 6 -13.39 9.42 -6.13
C GLU A 6 -12.41 9.45 -4.96
N SER A 7 -12.31 8.34 -4.23
CA SER A 7 -11.30 8.20 -3.19
C SER A 7 -9.96 8.21 -3.89
N SER A 8 -9.36 9.40 -3.99
CA SER A 8 -7.96 9.52 -4.37
C SER A 8 -7.14 8.58 -3.51
N PRO A 9 -6.13 7.88 -4.07
CA PRO A 9 -5.29 6.99 -3.29
C PRO A 9 -4.65 7.78 -2.14
N SER A 10 -4.65 7.17 -0.95
CA SER A 10 -3.90 7.72 0.17
C SER A 10 -2.42 7.65 -0.14
N LYS A 11 -1.66 8.69 0.19
CA LYS A 11 -0.21 8.73 -0.03
C LYS A 11 0.54 8.77 1.29
N PHE A 12 1.68 8.10 1.33
CA PHE A 12 2.64 8.19 2.44
C PHE A 12 4.07 8.17 1.91
N SER A 13 5.00 8.72 2.67
CA SER A 13 6.42 8.69 2.33
C SER A 13 7.20 7.92 3.38
N VAL A 14 8.20 7.17 2.93
CA VAL A 14 9.19 6.53 3.78
C VAL A 14 10.58 7.07 3.45
N PRO A 15 11.54 7.04 4.39
CA PRO A 15 12.91 7.40 4.08
C PRO A 15 13.47 6.57 2.90
N PRO A 16 14.44 7.10 2.15
CA PRO A 16 15.11 6.33 1.11
C PRO A 16 15.68 5.03 1.69
N PHE A 17 15.57 3.93 0.96
CA PHE A 17 16.03 2.60 1.38
C PHE A 17 15.31 2.03 2.62
N ALA A 18 14.09 2.50 2.93
CA ALA A 18 13.25 1.90 3.95
C ALA A 18 13.06 0.39 3.70
N SER A 19 13.09 -0.37 4.78
CA SER A 19 12.83 -1.81 4.75
C SER A 19 11.37 -2.11 4.45
N ASP A 20 11.10 -3.32 3.94
CA ASP A 20 9.73 -3.77 3.69
C ASP A 20 8.86 -3.76 4.97
N ASP A 21 9.47 -3.89 6.15
CA ASP A 21 8.80 -3.77 7.45
C ASP A 21 8.39 -2.34 7.79
N GLU A 22 9.25 -1.36 7.51
CA GLU A 22 8.92 0.06 7.69
C GLU A 22 7.80 0.50 6.74
N ILE A 23 7.86 0.06 5.48
CA ILE A 23 6.80 0.28 4.50
C ILE A 23 5.50 -0.38 4.98
N TRP A 24 5.58 -1.61 5.50
CA TRP A 24 4.42 -2.33 6.02
C TRP A 24 3.74 -1.62 7.19
N ILE A 25 4.50 -1.09 8.14
CA ILE A 25 3.94 -0.32 9.27
C ILE A 25 3.15 0.89 8.74
N LYS A 26 3.67 1.60 7.74
CA LYS A 26 2.95 2.72 7.11
C LYS A 26 1.68 2.30 6.38
N ILE A 27 1.70 1.14 5.73
CA ILE A 27 0.49 0.58 5.11
C ILE A 27 -0.57 0.28 6.17
N LEU A 28 -0.19 -0.33 7.30
CA LEU A 28 -1.12 -0.64 8.39
C LEU A 28 -1.76 0.61 9.01
N GLU A 29 -1.01 1.72 9.13
CA GLU A 29 -1.52 3.00 9.63
C GLU A 29 -2.70 3.56 8.81
N VAL A 30 -2.83 3.17 7.53
CA VAL A 30 -3.91 3.59 6.63
C VAL A 30 -5.15 2.69 6.73
N LEU A 31 -5.00 1.49 7.29
CA LEU A 31 -6.09 0.53 7.47
C LEU A 31 -6.88 0.82 8.74
N THR A 32 -8.15 0.40 8.75
CA THR A 32 -8.97 0.41 9.98
C THR A 32 -8.44 -0.61 10.99
N PRO A 33 -8.71 -0.44 12.30
CA PRO A 33 -8.25 -1.40 13.32
C PRO A 33 -8.68 -2.85 13.05
N SER A 34 -9.87 -3.05 12.48
CA SER A 34 -10.38 -4.37 12.11
C SER A 34 -9.57 -4.99 10.97
N GLU A 35 -9.27 -4.21 9.93
CA GLU A 35 -8.46 -4.67 8.80
C GLU A 35 -7.03 -4.97 9.22
N GLN A 36 -6.43 -4.18 10.11
CA GLN A 36 -5.07 -4.41 10.60
C GLN A 36 -4.91 -5.79 11.27
N LEU A 37 -5.94 -6.28 11.96
CA LEU A 37 -5.91 -7.58 12.64
C LEU A 37 -5.88 -8.76 11.65
N GLU A 38 -6.45 -8.57 10.46
CA GLU A 38 -6.55 -9.61 9.42
C GLU A 38 -5.59 -9.38 8.26
N ALA A 39 -4.87 -8.26 8.25
CA ALA A 39 -4.00 -7.85 7.16
C ALA A 39 -2.73 -8.70 7.11
N SER A 40 -2.48 -9.24 5.92
CA SER A 40 -1.23 -9.90 5.54
C SER A 40 -0.68 -9.25 4.28
N ARG A 41 0.65 -9.16 4.15
CA ARG A 41 1.30 -8.66 2.92
C ARG A 41 1.71 -9.81 2.00
N SER A 42 1.62 -9.60 0.70
CA SER A 42 2.29 -10.47 -0.27
C SER A 42 3.81 -10.46 -0.07
N LYS A 43 4.50 -11.56 -0.43
CA LYS A 43 5.96 -11.55 -0.52
C LYS A 43 6.37 -10.63 -1.69
N SER A 44 7.02 -9.52 -1.37
CA SER A 44 7.55 -8.50 -2.28
C SER A 44 8.31 -9.08 -3.49
N GLU A 45 8.99 -10.22 -3.31
CA GLU A 45 9.83 -10.88 -4.33
C GLU A 45 9.07 -11.55 -5.49
N PHE A 46 7.74 -11.69 -5.43
CA PHE A 46 6.96 -12.46 -6.42
C PHE A 46 6.04 -11.65 -7.32
N ASN A 47 5.88 -10.35 -7.08
CA ASN A 47 5.09 -9.51 -7.98
C ASN A 47 6.04 -8.90 -9.00
N ASP A 48 6.09 -9.49 -10.20
CA ASP A 48 6.54 -8.77 -11.38
C ASP A 48 5.69 -7.50 -11.46
N PRO A 49 6.26 -6.32 -11.23
CA PRO A 49 5.45 -5.15 -11.02
C PRO A 49 4.77 -4.76 -12.32
N TYR A 50 3.44 -4.67 -12.31
CA TYR A 50 2.63 -4.28 -13.48
C TYR A 50 3.10 -2.96 -14.12
N MET A 51 3.79 -2.10 -13.36
CA MET A 51 4.31 -0.78 -13.77
C MET A 51 5.83 -0.60 -13.56
N GLY A 52 6.61 -1.67 -13.32
CA GLY A 52 8.07 -1.57 -13.20
C GLY A 52 8.64 -1.06 -11.87
N GLY A 53 7.84 -0.99 -10.79
CA GLY A 53 8.27 -0.56 -9.44
C GLY A 53 7.67 -1.41 -8.31
N LYS A 54 8.17 -1.32 -7.07
CA LYS A 54 7.70 -2.18 -5.96
C LYS A 54 6.19 -2.06 -5.69
N GLU A 55 5.53 -3.20 -5.49
CA GLU A 55 4.11 -3.31 -5.12
C GLU A 55 3.95 -4.20 -3.89
N ILE A 56 3.04 -3.83 -3.00
CA ILE A 56 2.61 -4.65 -1.86
C ILE A 56 1.10 -4.80 -1.91
N ILE A 57 0.63 -6.04 -2.08
CA ILE A 57 -0.79 -6.38 -1.98
C ILE A 57 -1.10 -6.71 -0.52
N VAL A 58 -2.06 -6.00 0.03
CA VAL A 58 -2.58 -6.21 1.38
C VAL A 58 -3.80 -7.11 1.27
N LYS A 59 -3.73 -8.30 1.88
CA LYS A 59 -4.79 -9.32 1.83
C LYS A 59 -5.37 -9.61 3.20
N ARG A 60 -6.66 -9.95 3.23
CA ARG A 60 -7.31 -10.56 4.39
C ARG A 60 -6.91 -12.03 4.55
N SER A 61 -7.26 -12.61 5.68
CA SER A 61 -7.11 -14.05 5.98
C SER A 61 -7.76 -14.95 4.92
N ASP A 62 -8.85 -14.51 4.29
CA ASP A 62 -9.58 -15.24 3.23
C ASP A 62 -8.98 -15.05 1.83
N GLN A 63 -7.81 -14.42 1.72
CA GLN A 63 -7.11 -14.08 0.47
C GLN A 63 -7.78 -12.99 -0.38
N SER A 64 -8.84 -12.33 0.10
CA SER A 64 -9.39 -11.14 -0.56
C SER A 64 -8.45 -9.95 -0.40
N ASP A 65 -8.40 -9.09 -1.42
CA ASP A 65 -7.59 -7.90 -1.41
C ASP A 65 -8.27 -6.81 -0.55
N ILE A 66 -7.48 -6.14 0.30
CA ILE A 66 -7.90 -4.99 1.13
C ILE A 66 -7.43 -3.71 0.45
N ALA A 67 -6.15 -3.71 0.07
CA ALA A 67 -5.48 -2.56 -0.49
C ALA A 67 -4.28 -2.99 -1.33
N VAL A 68 -3.84 -2.10 -2.21
CA VAL A 68 -2.61 -2.23 -2.98
C VAL A 68 -1.78 -0.98 -2.76
N ALA A 69 -0.57 -1.15 -2.25
CA ALA A 69 0.41 -0.09 -2.09
C ALA A 69 1.43 -0.16 -3.23
N LEU A 70 1.57 0.94 -3.96
CA LEU A 70 2.45 1.09 -5.10
C LEU A 70 3.50 2.16 -4.81
N LEU A 71 4.76 1.86 -5.08
CA LEU A 71 5.80 2.88 -5.13
C LEU A 71 5.49 3.84 -6.28
N SER A 72 5.15 5.08 -5.95
CA SER A 72 4.70 6.10 -6.90
C SER A 72 5.85 6.99 -7.37
N GLU A 73 6.75 7.37 -6.47
CA GLU A 73 7.88 8.25 -6.78
C GLU A 73 9.06 7.93 -5.87
N VAL A 74 10.28 8.03 -6.40
CA VAL A 74 11.53 7.89 -5.65
C VAL A 74 12.24 9.23 -5.71
N THR A 75 12.44 9.86 -4.54
CA THR A 75 13.12 11.14 -4.43
C THR A 75 14.33 11.04 -3.50
N ALA A 76 15.18 12.06 -3.50
CA ALA A 76 16.30 12.14 -2.56
C ALA A 76 15.83 12.27 -1.09
N ASP A 77 14.61 12.77 -0.88
CA ASP A 77 14.02 13.01 0.43
C ASP A 77 13.22 11.80 0.95
N GLY A 78 12.83 10.88 0.07
CA GLY A 78 12.07 9.70 0.41
C GLY A 78 11.35 9.04 -0.76
N ASP A 79 10.91 7.82 -0.53
CA ASP A 79 10.09 7.04 -1.45
C ASP A 79 8.62 7.31 -1.14
N GLU A 80 7.88 7.85 -2.11
CA GLU A 80 6.43 8.07 -2.01
C GLU A 80 5.67 6.83 -2.48
N TRP A 81 4.73 6.40 -1.65
CA TRP A 81 3.84 5.27 -1.91
C TRP A 81 2.39 5.73 -1.99
N ALA A 82 1.66 5.19 -2.96
CA ALA A 82 0.23 5.37 -3.14
C ALA A 82 -0.51 4.08 -2.73
N ILE A 83 -1.48 4.20 -1.84
CA ILE A 83 -2.35 3.10 -1.40
C ILE A 83 -3.74 3.26 -2.00
N TYR A 84 -4.13 2.26 -2.78
CA TYR A 84 -5.47 2.10 -3.34
C TYR A 84 -6.22 1.11 -2.47
N ARG A 85 -7.41 1.46 -2.01
CA ARG A 85 -8.26 0.60 -1.18
C ARG A 85 -9.47 0.17 -2.00
N GLU A 86 -9.87 -1.10 -1.87
CA GLU A 86 -11.19 -1.52 -2.31
C GLU A 86 -12.24 -0.91 -1.35
N LEU A 87 -13.22 -0.19 -1.92
CA LEU A 87 -14.32 0.44 -1.18
C LEU A 87 -15.52 -0.51 -1.07
#